data_AF-A0A518IGE4-F1
#
_entry.id   AF-A0A518IGE4-F1
#
_cell.length_a   1.000
_cell.length_b   1.000
_cell.length_c   1.000
_cell.angle_alpha   90.00
_cell.angle_beta   90.00
_cell.angle_gamma   90.00
#
_symmetry.space_group_name_H-M   'P 1'
#
loop_
_entity.id
_entity.type
_entity.pdbx_description
1 polymer ?
#
loop_
_entity_poly.entity_id
_entity_poly.type
_entity_poly.pdbx_seq_one_letter_code
_entity_poly.pdbx_strand_id
1 'polypeptide(L)'
;MDSLQLAERRLDSNLPRADKPSYEYPRAKLQACIRNDVCPALEEYSQRLRFQEYANWPFITLMSGADTPERRLIESLEQGILRCAKSLSQLTEKKLVRKKLEEQNPPRLTVMEGTIEITAEDTTYLDKKNGNFNELEMILSQVDHLAQNTDLSLVNSSDYFDPVQEFSEDADGKRVQHGGLIIAFNHELDPVGNFIVRCFLERARQWYEIVSKLRAITIKATRATGRPYRQLVDQLENEWKKLETDWLECKHLLKSGKQNRLINSAVILTQVYAAFGLKPQLDWLLLPETDLNYGIESIKSRLNALLDQETTDRIAHALGDMKDLYENDEQHNDDIEEAIVTGGLVLIKKSREAYWENRKISGPIKGRKWEFLHLLAKKAKRRNCVTENDLFPLGSGSLSAMATSWSRLNERLPESLWKLVEKGAEPRTYILRLDPTQIHIF
;
A
#
# COMPACT_ATOMS: atom_id res chain seq x y z
N MET A 1 33.49 -3.96 6.48
CA MET A 1 32.80 -3.16 5.45
C MET A 1 31.38 -3.67 5.45
N ASP A 2 30.43 -2.79 5.76
CA ASP A 2 29.00 -3.12 5.79
C ASP A 2 28.56 -3.70 4.42
N SER A 3 27.74 -4.75 4.45
CA SER A 3 27.27 -5.45 3.25
C SER A 3 26.44 -4.52 2.34
N LEU A 4 25.70 -3.56 2.91
CA LEU A 4 25.00 -2.51 2.17
C LEU A 4 25.96 -1.57 1.45
N GLN A 5 27.03 -1.13 2.11
CA GLN A 5 28.04 -0.25 1.51
C GLN A 5 28.77 -0.94 0.35
N LEU A 6 29.02 -2.25 0.45
CA LEU A 6 29.58 -3.01 -0.66
C LEU A 6 28.56 -3.14 -1.80
N ALA A 7 27.29 -3.44 -1.50
CA ALA A 7 26.23 -3.56 -2.48
C ALA A 7 25.99 -2.26 -3.27
N GLU A 8 25.91 -1.12 -2.58
CA GLU A 8 25.81 0.23 -3.17
C GLU A 8 26.97 0.47 -4.15
N ARG A 9 28.21 0.34 -3.68
CA ARG A 9 29.41 0.53 -4.52
C ARG A 9 29.44 -0.39 -5.74
N ARG A 10 29.01 -1.64 -5.57
CA ARG A 10 28.93 -2.62 -6.67
C ARG A 10 27.88 -2.20 -7.68
N LEU A 11 26.70 -1.78 -7.24
CA LEU A 11 25.65 -1.31 -8.13
C LEU A 11 26.10 -0.07 -8.90
N ASP A 12 26.65 0.93 -8.21
CA ASP A 12 27.16 2.17 -8.80
C ASP A 12 28.23 1.91 -9.87
N SER A 13 29.14 0.97 -9.61
CA SER A 13 30.19 0.60 -10.57
C SER A 13 29.66 -0.07 -11.85
N ASN A 14 28.41 -0.56 -11.81
CA ASN A 14 27.74 -1.21 -12.93
C ASN A 14 26.70 -0.33 -13.62
N LEU A 15 26.36 0.84 -13.06
CA LEU A 15 25.49 1.81 -13.70
C LEU A 15 26.12 2.28 -15.03
N PRO A 16 25.35 2.27 -16.14
CA PRO A 16 25.84 2.84 -17.38
C PRO A 16 26.00 4.36 -17.22
N ARG A 17 26.93 4.94 -17.98
CA ARG A 17 27.05 6.39 -18.09
C ARG A 17 25.81 6.95 -18.78
N ALA A 18 25.36 8.13 -18.36
CA ALA A 18 24.10 8.76 -18.78
C ALA A 18 23.91 8.91 -20.31
N ASP A 19 25.00 8.84 -21.09
CA ASP A 19 24.99 9.09 -22.54
C ASP A 19 24.71 7.83 -23.40
N LYS A 20 24.42 6.67 -22.79
CA LYS A 20 24.19 5.44 -23.56
C LYS A 20 22.73 5.31 -24.03
N PRO A 21 22.49 4.89 -25.30
CA PRO A 21 21.16 4.58 -25.79
C PRO A 21 20.48 3.47 -24.97
N SER A 22 19.16 3.54 -24.81
CA SER A 22 18.37 2.59 -24.00
C SER A 22 18.49 1.12 -24.44
N TYR A 23 18.79 0.85 -25.71
CA TYR A 23 19.01 -0.50 -26.23
C TYR A 23 20.37 -1.10 -25.83
N GLU A 24 21.33 -0.28 -25.38
CA GLU A 24 22.62 -0.73 -24.83
C GLU A 24 22.61 -0.86 -23.31
N TYR A 25 21.43 -0.70 -22.69
CA TYR A 25 21.31 -0.78 -21.23
C TYR A 25 21.73 -2.18 -20.75
N PRO A 26 22.69 -2.31 -19.82
CA PRO A 26 23.32 -3.58 -19.50
C PRO A 26 22.45 -4.42 -18.55
N ARG A 27 21.20 -4.70 -18.94
CA ARG A 27 20.16 -5.37 -18.13
C ARG A 27 20.66 -6.66 -17.49
N ALA A 28 21.23 -7.56 -18.28
CA ALA A 28 21.72 -8.85 -17.77
C ALA A 28 22.83 -8.68 -16.73
N LYS A 29 23.74 -7.71 -16.93
CA LYS A 29 24.83 -7.41 -15.99
C LYS A 29 24.29 -6.82 -14.69
N LEU A 30 23.32 -5.90 -14.79
CA LEU A 30 22.69 -5.28 -13.63
C LEU A 30 21.83 -6.29 -12.86
N GLN A 31 21.06 -7.14 -13.52
CA GLN A 31 20.33 -8.23 -12.88
C GLN A 31 21.27 -9.18 -12.14
N ALA A 32 22.42 -9.53 -12.73
CA ALA A 32 23.43 -10.34 -12.07
C ALA A 32 24.03 -9.63 -10.84
N CYS A 33 24.33 -8.34 -10.95
CA CYS A 33 24.82 -7.53 -9.82
C CYS A 33 23.78 -7.45 -8.70
N ILE A 34 22.51 -7.14 -9.02
CA ILE A 34 21.44 -7.10 -8.03
C ILE A 34 21.30 -8.46 -7.34
N ARG A 35 21.26 -9.56 -8.09
CA ARG A 35 21.12 -10.91 -7.53
C ARG A 35 22.31 -11.32 -6.64
N ASN A 36 23.53 -11.02 -7.06
CA ASN A 36 24.74 -11.57 -6.44
C ASN A 36 25.36 -10.65 -5.38
N ASP A 37 25.16 -9.34 -5.49
CA ASP A 37 25.76 -8.34 -4.60
C ASP A 37 24.70 -7.66 -3.73
N VAL A 38 23.55 -7.26 -4.30
CA VAL A 38 22.52 -6.51 -3.58
C VAL A 38 21.62 -7.42 -2.74
N CYS A 39 21.04 -8.48 -3.32
CA CYS A 39 20.13 -9.38 -2.61
C CYS A 39 20.72 -10.02 -1.35
N PRO A 40 22.01 -10.43 -1.29
CA PRO A 40 22.60 -10.94 -0.05
C PRO A 40 22.63 -9.90 1.07
N ALA A 41 22.93 -8.63 0.76
CA ALA A 41 22.82 -7.55 1.73
C ALA A 41 21.35 -7.38 2.15
N LEU A 42 20.41 -7.36 1.22
CA LEU A 42 18.98 -7.24 1.56
C LEU A 42 18.45 -8.40 2.40
N GLU A 43 18.96 -9.62 2.22
CA GLU A 43 18.62 -10.77 3.07
C GLU A 43 19.04 -10.54 4.53
N GLU A 44 20.24 -10.01 4.76
CA GLU A 44 20.72 -9.63 6.09
C GLU A 44 19.85 -8.51 6.69
N TYR A 45 19.61 -7.45 5.91
CA TYR A 45 18.87 -6.28 6.38
C TYR A 45 17.37 -6.54 6.58
N SER A 46 16.77 -7.46 5.83
CA SER A 46 15.39 -7.87 6.02
C SER A 46 15.12 -8.49 7.40
N GLN A 47 16.18 -8.91 8.11
CA GLN A 47 16.07 -9.43 9.48
C GLN A 47 16.06 -8.32 10.54
N ARG A 48 16.39 -7.07 10.17
CA ARG A 48 16.43 -5.95 11.10
C ARG A 48 15.03 -5.36 11.30
N LEU A 49 14.62 -5.17 12.55
CA LEU A 49 13.28 -4.68 12.87
C LEU A 49 12.99 -3.32 12.26
N ARG A 50 13.91 -2.37 12.37
CA ARG A 50 13.71 -1.02 11.83
C ARG A 50 13.47 -1.03 10.31
N PHE A 51 14.15 -1.92 9.58
CA PHE A 51 13.87 -2.13 8.16
C PHE A 51 12.47 -2.69 7.95
N GLN A 52 12.09 -3.73 8.71
CA GLN A 52 10.76 -4.32 8.65
C GLN A 52 9.65 -3.33 9.03
N GLU A 53 9.89 -2.44 9.98
CA GLU A 53 8.96 -1.39 10.40
C GLU A 53 8.73 -0.38 9.29
N TYR A 54 9.80 0.12 8.65
CA TYR A 54 9.67 1.02 7.50
C TYR A 54 8.98 0.34 6.31
N ALA A 55 9.32 -0.93 6.01
CA ALA A 55 8.68 -1.68 4.93
C ALA A 55 7.21 -2.03 5.23
N ASN A 56 6.86 -2.30 6.50
CA ASN A 56 5.47 -2.58 6.90
C ASN A 56 4.65 -1.35 7.25
N TRP A 57 5.25 -0.17 7.30
CA TRP A 57 4.58 1.07 7.69
C TRP A 57 3.24 1.28 6.95
N PRO A 58 3.11 1.04 5.63
CA PRO A 58 1.81 1.19 4.97
C PRO A 58 0.72 0.27 5.53
N PHE A 59 1.07 -0.93 5.98
CA PHE A 59 0.11 -1.89 6.55
C PHE A 59 -0.29 -1.50 7.97
N ILE A 60 0.68 -1.07 8.77
CA ILE A 60 0.48 -0.70 10.18
C ILE A 60 -0.29 0.62 10.27
N THR A 61 0.00 1.56 9.36
CA THR A 61 -0.38 2.95 9.51
C THR A 61 -1.58 3.35 8.63
N LEU A 62 -1.79 2.73 7.47
CA LEU A 62 -2.79 3.22 6.50
C LEU A 62 -4.00 2.31 6.31
N MET A 63 -3.92 1.04 6.73
CA MET A 63 -4.97 0.05 6.52
C MET A 63 -6.20 0.32 7.39
N SER A 64 -7.37 -0.07 6.89
CA SER A 64 -8.64 0.05 7.61
C SER A 64 -8.54 -0.57 9.01
N GLY A 65 -9.00 0.17 10.03
CA GLY A 65 -8.94 -0.24 11.43
C GLY A 65 -7.57 -0.07 12.12
N ALA A 66 -6.63 0.64 11.49
CA ALA A 66 -5.43 1.16 12.14
C ALA A 66 -5.77 2.39 13.00
N ASP A 67 -5.27 2.44 14.23
CA ASP A 67 -5.51 3.57 15.14
C ASP A 67 -4.37 4.60 15.07
N THR A 68 -4.17 5.19 13.91
CA THR A 68 -3.10 6.16 13.64
C THR A 68 -3.65 7.53 13.21
N PRO A 69 -2.91 8.63 13.44
CA PRO A 69 -3.28 9.94 12.91
C PRO A 69 -3.45 9.95 11.39
N GLU A 70 -2.57 9.27 10.66
CA GLU A 70 -2.60 9.13 9.21
C GLU A 70 -3.89 8.45 8.75
N ARG A 71 -4.27 7.34 9.39
CA ARG A 71 -5.50 6.62 9.01
C ARG A 71 -6.75 7.46 9.27
N ARG A 72 -6.81 8.15 10.41
CA ARG A 72 -7.94 9.04 10.73
C ARG A 72 -8.07 10.19 9.72
N LEU A 73 -6.95 10.72 9.22
CA LEU A 73 -6.96 11.73 8.17
C LEU A 73 -7.49 11.16 6.84
N ILE A 74 -7.06 9.95 6.46
CA ILE A 74 -7.57 9.25 5.27
C ILE A 74 -9.07 8.98 5.39
N GLU A 75 -9.56 8.53 6.55
CA GLU A 75 -10.99 8.33 6.80
C GLU A 75 -11.77 9.65 6.71
N SER A 76 -11.21 10.75 7.23
CA SER A 76 -11.83 12.07 7.09
C SER A 76 -11.93 12.49 5.61
N LEU A 77 -10.89 12.21 4.82
CA LEU A 77 -10.86 12.45 3.37
C LEU A 77 -11.92 11.61 2.64
N GLU A 78 -11.94 10.30 2.86
CA GLU A 78 -12.92 9.37 2.27
C GLU A 78 -14.36 9.81 2.57
N GLN A 79 -14.64 10.14 3.83
CA GLN A 79 -15.95 10.65 4.25
C GLN A 79 -16.23 12.06 3.69
N GLY A 80 -15.21 12.89 3.50
CA GLY A 80 -15.32 14.21 2.86
C GLY A 80 -15.77 14.09 1.40
N ILE A 81 -15.17 13.16 0.66
CA ILE A 81 -15.54 12.83 -0.73
C ILE A 81 -17.01 12.39 -0.79
N LEU A 82 -17.42 11.43 0.05
CA LEU A 82 -18.79 10.92 0.11
C LEU A 82 -19.82 12.01 0.49
N ARG A 83 -19.51 12.87 1.47
CA ARG A 83 -20.39 13.98 1.87
C ARG A 83 -20.59 14.99 0.73
N CYS A 84 -19.50 15.44 0.11
CA CYS A 84 -19.56 16.33 -1.03
C CYS A 84 -20.37 15.73 -2.18
N ALA A 85 -20.17 14.44 -2.50
CA ALA A 85 -20.94 13.74 -3.52
C ALA A 85 -22.45 13.73 -3.21
N LYS A 86 -22.84 13.45 -1.96
CA LYS A 86 -24.24 13.49 -1.51
C LYS A 86 -24.85 14.89 -1.66
N SER A 87 -24.15 15.92 -1.21
CA SER A 87 -24.63 17.31 -1.33
C SER A 87 -24.73 17.76 -2.79
N LEU A 88 -23.79 17.35 -3.65
CA LEU A 88 -23.84 17.60 -5.08
C LEU A 88 -25.04 16.91 -5.73
N SER A 89 -25.22 15.61 -5.48
CA SER A 89 -26.34 14.83 -6.01
C SER A 89 -27.69 15.50 -5.66
N GLN A 90 -27.90 15.85 -4.38
CA GLN A 90 -29.09 16.56 -3.91
C GLN A 90 -29.34 17.91 -4.60
N LEU A 91 -28.28 18.67 -4.89
CA LEU A 91 -28.37 19.95 -5.62
C LEU A 91 -28.67 19.73 -7.09
N THR A 92 -28.04 18.74 -7.72
CA THR A 92 -28.20 18.44 -9.14
C THR A 92 -29.57 17.85 -9.48
N GLU A 93 -30.24 17.22 -8.52
CA GLU A 93 -31.63 16.76 -8.64
C GLU A 93 -32.66 17.90 -8.61
N LYS A 94 -32.28 19.10 -8.15
CA LYS A 94 -33.23 20.23 -8.13
C LYS A 94 -33.53 20.65 -9.57
N LYS A 95 -34.81 20.56 -9.96
CA LYS A 95 -35.31 20.81 -11.33
C LYS A 95 -34.71 22.05 -12.01
N LEU A 96 -34.64 23.18 -11.30
CA LEU A 96 -34.09 24.44 -11.86
C LEU A 96 -32.57 24.37 -12.05
N VAL A 97 -31.85 23.73 -11.13
CA VAL A 97 -30.39 23.54 -11.21
C VAL A 97 -30.06 22.56 -12.34
N ARG A 98 -30.77 21.42 -12.40
CA ARG A 98 -30.61 20.42 -13.47
C ARG A 98 -30.75 21.04 -14.85
N LYS A 99 -31.85 21.78 -15.06
CA LYS A 99 -32.10 22.48 -16.32
C LYS A 99 -30.96 23.44 -16.67
N LYS A 100 -30.45 24.20 -15.70
CA LYS A 100 -29.32 25.12 -15.93
C LYS A 100 -28.00 24.41 -16.18
N LEU A 101 -27.76 23.24 -15.59
CA LEU A 101 -26.57 22.43 -15.85
C LEU A 101 -26.56 21.92 -17.29
N GLU A 102 -27.68 21.39 -17.76
CA GLU A 102 -27.86 20.89 -19.13
C GLU A 102 -27.74 22.02 -20.16
N GLU A 103 -28.35 23.19 -19.90
CA GLU A 103 -28.21 24.38 -20.75
C GLU A 103 -26.75 24.87 -20.85
N GLN A 104 -25.97 24.77 -19.76
CA GLN A 104 -24.60 25.28 -19.69
C GLN A 104 -23.54 24.29 -20.17
N ASN A 105 -23.84 22.99 -20.21
CA ASN A 105 -22.90 21.92 -20.55
C ASN A 105 -23.55 20.95 -21.57
N PRO A 106 -23.91 21.43 -22.78
CA PRO A 106 -24.49 20.57 -23.79
C PRO A 106 -23.49 19.50 -24.27
N PRO A 107 -23.98 18.35 -24.76
CA PRO A 107 -23.14 17.32 -25.38
C PRO A 107 -22.26 17.89 -26.49
N ARG A 108 -21.02 17.39 -26.61
CA ARG A 108 -20.07 17.82 -27.63
C ARG A 108 -19.84 16.73 -28.65
N LEU A 109 -19.72 17.12 -29.92
CA LEU A 109 -19.26 16.21 -30.97
C LEU A 109 -17.78 15.90 -30.73
N THR A 110 -17.48 14.62 -30.53
CA THR A 110 -16.11 14.10 -30.31
C THR A 110 -15.87 12.95 -31.27
N VAL A 111 -14.63 12.80 -31.76
CA VAL A 111 -14.24 11.64 -32.56
C VAL A 111 -14.26 10.42 -31.63
N MET A 112 -15.14 9.47 -31.90
CA MET A 112 -15.28 8.24 -31.08
C MET A 112 -14.48 7.09 -31.67
N GLU A 113 -14.34 7.06 -32.98
CA GLU A 113 -13.63 6.04 -33.72
C GLU A 113 -12.99 6.71 -34.94
N GLY A 114 -11.81 6.25 -35.34
CA GLY A 114 -11.15 6.79 -36.50
C GLY A 114 -9.94 5.97 -36.88
N THR A 115 -9.64 5.96 -38.17
CA THR A 115 -8.43 5.35 -38.71
C THR A 115 -7.43 6.46 -38.97
N ILE A 116 -6.24 6.33 -38.38
CA ILE A 116 -5.11 7.22 -38.65
C ILE A 116 -4.03 6.44 -39.38
N GLU A 117 -3.48 7.06 -40.42
CA GLU A 117 -2.24 6.65 -41.05
C GLU A 117 -1.11 7.43 -40.39
N ILE A 118 -0.16 6.71 -39.81
CA ILE A 118 1.04 7.29 -39.22
C ILE A 118 2.19 6.98 -40.18
N THR A 119 2.71 8.02 -40.83
CA THR A 119 3.91 7.94 -41.67
C THR A 119 5.11 8.53 -40.92
N ALA A 120 6.33 8.38 -41.48
CA ALA A 120 7.53 8.93 -40.85
C ALA A 120 7.55 10.46 -40.76
N GLU A 121 6.74 11.14 -41.58
CA GLU A 121 6.74 12.60 -41.71
C GLU A 121 5.44 13.24 -41.22
N ASP A 122 4.31 12.50 -41.19
CA ASP A 122 3.02 13.06 -40.83
C ASP A 122 2.02 12.03 -40.27
N THR A 123 1.01 12.52 -39.55
CA THR A 123 -0.14 11.74 -39.07
C THR A 123 -1.40 12.21 -39.78
N THR A 124 -1.91 11.40 -40.72
CA THR A 124 -3.11 11.69 -41.53
C THR A 124 -4.31 10.91 -41.01
N TYR A 125 -5.44 11.61 -40.82
CA TYR A 125 -6.70 10.94 -40.50
C TYR A 125 -7.37 10.44 -41.78
N LEU A 126 -7.52 9.12 -41.89
CA LEU A 126 -8.16 8.45 -43.02
C LEU A 126 -9.69 8.40 -42.89
N ASP A 127 -10.19 8.21 -41.66
CA ASP A 127 -11.62 8.19 -41.36
C ASP A 127 -11.89 8.66 -39.92
N LYS A 128 -13.04 9.31 -39.71
CA LYS A 128 -13.50 9.80 -38.41
C LYS A 128 -15.00 9.57 -38.26
N LYS A 129 -15.35 8.78 -37.26
CA LYS A 129 -16.72 8.65 -36.79
C LYS A 129 -16.89 9.52 -35.55
N ASN A 130 -17.68 10.58 -35.70
CA ASN A 130 -18.03 11.45 -34.59
C ASN A 130 -19.23 10.89 -33.84
N GLY A 131 -19.20 11.00 -32.51
CA GLY A 131 -20.35 10.77 -31.65
C GLY A 131 -20.58 11.94 -30.71
N ASN A 132 -21.77 11.97 -30.11
CA ASN A 132 -22.10 12.94 -29.08
C ASN A 132 -21.56 12.43 -27.74
N PHE A 133 -20.57 13.12 -27.20
CA PHE A 133 -20.04 12.86 -25.86
C PHE A 133 -20.75 13.76 -24.84
N ASN A 134 -21.47 13.15 -23.90
CA ASN A 134 -22.14 13.86 -22.82
C ASN A 134 -21.33 13.78 -21.52
N GLU A 135 -20.32 14.64 -21.41
CA GLU A 135 -19.44 14.68 -20.24
C GLU A 135 -20.20 14.94 -18.93
N LEU A 136 -21.24 15.78 -18.97
CA LEU A 136 -22.04 16.12 -17.80
C LEU A 136 -22.74 14.87 -17.23
N GLU A 137 -23.35 14.06 -18.10
CA GLU A 137 -24.05 12.84 -17.70
C GLU A 137 -23.10 11.80 -17.10
N MET A 138 -21.90 11.64 -17.69
CA MET A 138 -20.86 10.78 -17.13
C MET A 138 -20.45 11.22 -15.72
N ILE A 139 -20.16 12.51 -15.52
CA ILE A 139 -19.76 13.05 -14.20
C ILE A 139 -20.88 12.90 -13.16
N LEU A 140 -22.13 13.17 -13.57
CA LEU A 140 -23.29 13.02 -12.69
C LEU A 140 -23.48 11.56 -12.27
N SER A 141 -23.40 10.62 -13.21
CA SER A 141 -23.50 9.18 -12.91
C SER A 141 -22.43 8.73 -11.91
N GLN A 142 -21.18 9.17 -12.09
CA GLN A 142 -20.09 8.87 -11.15
C GLN A 142 -20.33 9.46 -9.75
N VAL A 143 -20.82 10.69 -9.67
CA VAL A 143 -21.14 11.33 -8.38
C VAL A 143 -22.35 10.70 -7.71
N ASP A 144 -23.36 10.30 -8.47
CA ASP A 144 -24.55 9.61 -7.94
C ASP A 144 -24.18 8.22 -7.42
N HIS A 145 -23.32 7.48 -8.14
CA HIS A 145 -22.76 6.23 -7.64
C HIS A 145 -22.02 6.43 -6.31
N LEU A 146 -21.16 7.45 -6.25
CA LEU A 146 -20.42 7.79 -5.03
C LEU A 146 -21.34 8.24 -3.89
N ALA A 147 -22.42 8.98 -4.19
CA ALA A 147 -23.39 9.44 -3.20
C ALA A 147 -24.20 8.29 -2.57
N GLN A 148 -24.39 7.20 -3.30
CA GLN A 148 -25.06 5.99 -2.83
C GLN A 148 -24.14 5.08 -2.00
N ASN A 149 -22.82 5.22 -2.14
CA ASN A 149 -21.85 4.45 -1.37
C ASN A 149 -21.83 4.89 0.11
N THR A 150 -21.70 3.90 0.98
CA THR A 150 -21.56 4.10 2.44
C THR A 150 -20.14 3.89 2.92
N ASP A 151 -19.33 3.19 2.12
CA ASP A 151 -17.93 2.91 2.39
C ASP A 151 -17.12 3.16 1.12
N LEU A 152 -16.00 3.88 1.26
CA LEU A 152 -15.07 4.20 0.19
C LEU A 152 -13.68 3.88 0.71
N SER A 153 -13.14 2.73 0.29
CA SER A 153 -11.78 2.31 0.65
C SER A 153 -10.81 2.74 -0.45
N LEU A 154 -9.99 3.76 -0.18
CA LEU A 154 -8.98 4.23 -1.13
C LEU A 154 -7.63 3.53 -0.97
N VAL A 155 -7.40 2.92 0.19
CA VAL A 155 -6.17 2.17 0.51
C VAL A 155 -6.41 0.68 0.26
N ASN A 156 -5.48 0.02 -0.44
CA ASN A 156 -5.54 -1.40 -0.70
C ASN A 156 -4.18 -2.07 -0.40
N SER A 157 -4.18 -3.08 0.47
CA SER A 157 -2.95 -3.81 0.84
C SER A 157 -2.30 -4.53 -0.35
N SER A 158 -3.10 -4.99 -1.30
CA SER A 158 -2.62 -5.73 -2.47
C SER A 158 -1.86 -4.83 -3.45
N ASP A 159 -1.90 -3.50 -3.29
CA ASP A 159 -1.07 -2.57 -4.08
C ASP A 159 0.43 -2.74 -3.79
N TYR A 160 0.84 -3.39 -2.70
CA TYR A 160 2.23 -3.36 -2.22
C TYR A 160 3.28 -3.74 -3.28
N PHE A 161 2.98 -4.74 -4.10
CA PHE A 161 3.89 -5.19 -5.17
C PHE A 161 3.51 -4.66 -6.55
N ASP A 162 2.24 -4.34 -6.78
CA ASP A 162 1.74 -3.89 -8.07
C ASP A 162 0.40 -3.14 -7.90
N PRO A 163 0.15 -2.04 -8.62
CA PRO A 163 -1.13 -1.35 -8.56
C PRO A 163 -2.30 -2.29 -8.90
N VAL A 164 -3.24 -2.41 -7.96
CA VAL A 164 -4.48 -3.15 -8.20
C VAL A 164 -5.33 -2.37 -9.21
N GLN A 165 -5.60 -3.01 -10.34
CA GLN A 165 -6.35 -2.40 -11.42
C GLN A 165 -7.83 -2.29 -11.07
N GLU A 166 -8.40 -1.12 -11.34
CA GLU A 166 -9.83 -0.86 -11.18
C GLU A 166 -10.52 -0.88 -12.54
N PHE A 167 -11.76 -1.35 -12.53
CA PHE A 167 -12.58 -1.48 -13.74
C PHE A 167 -13.94 -0.85 -13.49
N SER A 168 -14.40 -0.05 -14.45
CA SER A 168 -15.78 0.43 -14.55
C SER A 168 -16.49 -0.26 -15.70
N GLU A 169 -17.81 -0.13 -15.76
CA GLU A 169 -18.59 -0.50 -16.95
C GLU A 169 -18.89 0.77 -17.77
N ASP A 170 -18.76 0.69 -19.10
CA ASP A 170 -19.24 1.75 -19.99
C ASP A 170 -20.75 1.66 -20.24
N ALA A 171 -21.29 2.56 -21.06
CA ALA A 171 -22.71 2.61 -21.39
C ALA A 171 -23.21 1.35 -22.13
N ASP A 172 -22.31 0.58 -22.76
CA ASP A 172 -22.60 -0.67 -23.44
C ASP A 172 -22.38 -1.90 -22.52
N GLY A 173 -22.04 -1.69 -21.25
CA GLY A 173 -21.74 -2.74 -20.27
C GLY A 173 -20.37 -3.40 -20.45
N LYS A 174 -19.45 -2.79 -21.21
CA LYS A 174 -18.08 -3.30 -21.35
C LYS A 174 -17.23 -2.85 -20.18
N ARG A 175 -16.38 -3.77 -19.69
CA ARG A 175 -15.39 -3.44 -18.66
C ARG A 175 -14.29 -2.54 -19.23
N VAL A 176 -14.16 -1.35 -18.67
CA VAL A 176 -13.13 -0.36 -18.97
C VAL A 176 -12.17 -0.27 -17.80
N GLN A 177 -10.87 -0.34 -18.09
CA GLN A 177 -9.82 -0.25 -17.07
C GLN A 177 -9.46 1.23 -16.80
N HIS A 178 -9.25 1.55 -15.52
CA HIS A 178 -8.80 2.88 -15.12
C HIS A 178 -7.31 3.08 -15.45
N GLY A 179 -7.03 3.88 -16.49
CA GLY A 179 -5.66 4.12 -16.97
C GLY A 179 -4.72 4.76 -15.93
N GLY A 180 -5.26 5.49 -14.95
CA GLY A 180 -4.47 6.13 -13.89
C GLY A 180 -3.71 5.15 -13.00
N LEU A 181 -4.13 3.87 -12.92
CA LEU A 181 -3.46 2.84 -12.14
C LEU A 181 -2.52 1.96 -13.00
N ILE A 182 -2.31 2.31 -14.27
CA ILE A 182 -1.40 1.61 -15.17
C ILE A 182 -0.05 2.32 -15.17
N ILE A 183 1.01 1.62 -14.70
CA ILE A 183 2.39 2.15 -14.61
C ILE A 183 2.88 2.75 -15.94
N ALA A 184 2.58 2.09 -17.06
CA ALA A 184 3.00 2.56 -18.38
C ALA A 184 2.34 3.88 -18.82
N PHE A 185 1.21 4.26 -18.20
CA PHE A 185 0.45 5.48 -18.54
C PHE A 185 0.52 6.55 -17.44
N ASN A 186 0.91 6.20 -16.21
CA ASN A 186 1.03 7.11 -15.10
C ASN A 186 2.48 7.21 -14.61
N HIS A 187 3.15 8.30 -14.99
CA HIS A 187 4.52 8.60 -14.58
C HIS A 187 4.68 8.81 -13.06
N GLU A 188 3.60 9.02 -12.30
CA GLU A 188 3.68 9.06 -10.83
C GLU A 188 3.76 7.65 -10.21
N LEU A 189 3.44 6.60 -10.98
CA LEU A 189 3.54 5.19 -10.58
C LEU A 189 4.85 4.60 -11.08
N ASP A 190 5.97 5.06 -10.53
CA ASP A 190 7.29 4.54 -10.91
C ASP A 190 7.36 3.01 -10.76
N PRO A 191 8.23 2.30 -11.50
CA PRO A 191 8.32 0.84 -11.44
C PRO A 191 8.63 0.28 -10.04
N VAL A 192 9.20 1.04 -9.12
CA VAL A 192 9.38 0.59 -7.72
C VAL A 192 9.00 1.69 -6.76
N GLY A 193 8.58 1.29 -5.55
CA GLY A 193 8.22 2.21 -4.49
C GLY A 193 6.93 1.86 -3.78
N ASN A 194 6.52 2.76 -2.90
CA ASN A 194 5.33 2.61 -2.08
C ASN A 194 4.04 2.81 -2.90
N PHE A 195 3.64 1.78 -3.64
CA PHE A 195 2.42 1.77 -4.44
C PHE A 195 1.15 1.92 -3.62
N ILE A 196 1.10 1.46 -2.37
CA ILE A 196 -0.06 1.68 -1.50
C ILE A 196 -0.33 3.19 -1.37
N VAL A 197 0.71 3.99 -1.09
CA VAL A 197 0.58 5.45 -1.01
C VAL A 197 0.28 6.07 -2.36
N ARG A 198 0.99 5.67 -3.43
CA ARG A 198 0.81 6.29 -4.75
C ARG A 198 -0.56 5.99 -5.36
N CYS A 199 -1.01 4.75 -5.28
CA CYS A 199 -2.34 4.35 -5.75
C CYS A 199 -3.44 4.99 -4.90
N PHE A 200 -3.26 5.08 -3.58
CA PHE A 200 -4.15 5.87 -2.71
C PHE A 200 -4.28 7.32 -3.20
N LEU A 201 -3.15 8.01 -3.41
CA LEU A 201 -3.16 9.40 -3.84
C LEU A 201 -3.80 9.56 -5.23
N GLU A 202 -3.57 8.61 -6.13
CA GLU A 202 -4.17 8.63 -7.47
C GLU A 202 -5.68 8.40 -7.43
N ARG A 203 -6.17 7.40 -6.68
CA ARG A 203 -7.61 7.17 -6.48
C ARG A 203 -8.28 8.38 -5.82
N ALA A 204 -7.66 8.93 -4.79
CA ALA A 204 -8.15 10.14 -4.11
C ALA A 204 -8.19 11.34 -5.05
N ARG A 205 -7.15 11.54 -5.88
CA ARG A 205 -7.08 12.62 -6.87
C ARG A 205 -8.21 12.52 -7.89
N GLN A 206 -8.47 11.33 -8.43
CA GLN A 206 -9.54 11.11 -9.41
C GLN A 206 -10.90 11.52 -8.84
N TRP A 207 -11.25 11.05 -7.63
CA TRP A 207 -12.50 11.44 -6.98
C TRP A 207 -12.55 12.93 -6.63
N TYR A 208 -11.46 13.48 -6.12
CA TYR A 208 -11.35 14.91 -5.83
C TYR A 208 -11.59 15.77 -7.08
N GLU A 209 -10.99 15.42 -8.22
CA GLU A 209 -11.16 16.14 -9.49
C GLU A 209 -12.60 16.06 -10.02
N ILE A 210 -13.23 14.88 -9.96
CA ILE A 210 -14.64 14.69 -10.36
C ILE A 210 -15.56 15.57 -9.50
N VAL A 211 -15.44 15.49 -8.17
CA VAL A 211 -16.24 16.29 -7.24
C VAL A 211 -15.98 17.78 -7.41
N SER A 212 -14.72 18.19 -7.56
CA SER A 212 -14.32 19.59 -7.81
C SER A 212 -14.99 20.17 -9.05
N LYS A 213 -14.91 19.41 -10.17
CA LYS A 213 -15.47 19.80 -11.45
C LYS A 213 -16.98 19.96 -11.37
N LEU A 214 -17.68 18.95 -10.82
CA LEU A 214 -19.14 19.03 -10.66
C LEU A 214 -19.55 20.17 -9.73
N ARG A 215 -18.83 20.39 -8.63
CA ARG A 215 -19.05 21.53 -7.73
C ARG A 215 -18.99 22.85 -8.48
N ALA A 216 -17.93 23.10 -9.25
CA ALA A 216 -17.73 24.36 -9.96
C ALA A 216 -18.91 24.67 -10.90
N ILE A 217 -19.35 23.68 -11.69
CA ILE A 217 -20.48 23.86 -12.62
C ILE A 217 -21.83 23.95 -11.89
N THR A 218 -22.01 23.23 -10.77
CA THR A 218 -23.25 23.24 -9.97
C THR A 218 -23.47 24.58 -9.28
N ILE A 219 -22.40 25.19 -8.74
CA ILE A 219 -22.46 26.54 -8.15
C ILE A 219 -22.82 27.56 -9.22
N LYS A 220 -22.23 27.48 -10.41
CA LYS A 220 -22.53 28.36 -11.53
C LYS A 220 -23.99 28.24 -11.98
N ALA A 221 -24.48 27.01 -12.13
CA ALA A 221 -25.87 26.73 -12.47
C ALA A 221 -26.84 27.26 -11.40
N THR A 222 -26.53 27.05 -10.12
CA THR A 222 -27.36 27.52 -8.99
C THR A 222 -27.39 29.05 -8.89
N ARG A 223 -26.30 29.75 -9.21
CA ARG A 223 -26.30 31.22 -9.29
C ARG A 223 -27.23 31.72 -10.40
N ALA A 224 -27.30 31.00 -11.52
CA ALA A 224 -28.17 31.34 -12.65
C ALA A 224 -29.68 31.09 -12.41
N THR A 225 -30.06 30.43 -11.31
CA THR A 225 -31.48 30.20 -10.94
C THR A 225 -32.04 31.26 -9.99
N GLY A 226 -31.29 32.30 -9.62
CA GLY A 226 -31.76 33.35 -8.72
C GLY A 226 -31.63 33.02 -7.22
N ARG A 227 -30.80 32.02 -6.86
CA ARG A 227 -30.43 31.62 -5.48
C ARG A 227 -31.53 31.03 -4.55
N PRO A 228 -32.52 30.24 -5.03
CA PRO A 228 -33.48 29.58 -4.13
C PRO A 228 -32.87 28.49 -3.22
N TYR A 229 -31.64 28.02 -3.51
CA TYR A 229 -31.01 26.87 -2.83
C TYR A 229 -29.80 27.25 -1.95
N ARG A 230 -29.80 28.46 -1.38
CA ARG A 230 -28.64 29.01 -0.64
C ARG A 230 -28.13 28.08 0.48
N GLN A 231 -29.03 27.51 1.27
CA GLN A 231 -28.66 26.61 2.38
C GLN A 231 -27.89 25.36 1.90
N LEU A 232 -28.34 24.73 0.82
CA LEU A 232 -27.67 23.56 0.25
C LEU A 232 -26.30 23.91 -0.35
N VAL A 233 -26.18 25.10 -0.95
CA VAL A 233 -24.89 25.61 -1.42
C VAL A 233 -23.94 25.89 -0.25
N ASP A 234 -24.42 26.52 0.81
CA ASP A 234 -23.60 26.80 2.00
C ASP A 234 -23.13 25.50 2.67
N GLN A 235 -23.97 24.46 2.71
CA GLN A 235 -23.58 23.12 3.17
C GLN A 235 -22.49 22.52 2.28
N LEU A 236 -22.69 22.48 0.96
CA LEU A 236 -21.70 21.98 0.01
C LEU A 236 -20.36 22.71 0.15
N GLU A 237 -20.36 24.03 0.30
CA GLU A 237 -19.14 24.82 0.47
C GLU A 237 -18.39 24.50 1.77
N ASN A 238 -19.11 24.24 2.86
CA ASN A 238 -18.49 23.85 4.13
C ASN A 238 -17.86 22.45 4.05
N GLU A 239 -18.57 21.50 3.45
CA GLU A 239 -18.05 20.15 3.20
C GLU A 239 -16.84 20.18 2.27
N TRP A 240 -16.90 21.00 1.22
CA TRP A 240 -15.80 21.19 0.26
C TRP A 240 -14.54 21.75 0.93
N LYS A 241 -14.66 22.79 1.75
CA LYS A 241 -13.50 23.39 2.45
C LYS A 241 -12.78 22.36 3.33
N LYS A 242 -13.55 21.51 4.02
CA LYS A 242 -12.96 20.43 4.82
C LYS A 242 -12.26 19.40 3.92
N LEU A 243 -12.94 18.93 2.87
CA LEU A 243 -12.36 18.00 1.90
C LEU A 243 -11.04 18.55 1.28
N GLU A 244 -11.02 19.81 0.89
CA GLU A 244 -9.83 20.47 0.31
C GLU A 244 -8.68 20.54 1.32
N THR A 245 -8.98 20.82 2.60
CA THR A 245 -7.98 20.81 3.67
C THR A 245 -7.42 19.40 3.89
N ASP A 246 -8.29 18.41 4.07
CA ASP A 246 -7.90 17.01 4.30
C ASP A 246 -7.08 16.45 3.12
N TRP A 247 -7.42 16.83 1.88
CA TRP A 247 -6.70 16.44 0.67
C TRP A 247 -5.28 17.00 0.62
N LEU A 248 -5.12 18.31 0.90
CA LEU A 248 -3.81 18.96 0.92
C LEU A 248 -2.93 18.39 2.04
N GLU A 249 -3.51 18.15 3.20
CA GLU A 249 -2.82 17.55 4.35
C GLU A 249 -2.36 16.12 4.05
N CYS A 250 -3.24 15.28 3.48
CA CYS A 250 -2.88 13.92 3.03
C CYS A 250 -1.70 13.93 2.05
N LYS A 251 -1.76 14.80 1.03
CA LYS A 251 -0.67 14.93 0.06
C LYS A 251 0.65 15.31 0.71
N HIS A 252 0.63 16.30 1.60
CA HIS A 252 1.83 16.77 2.28
C HIS A 252 2.40 15.66 3.17
N LEU A 253 1.56 15.05 4.00
CA LEU A 253 1.91 14.02 4.97
C LEU A 253 2.51 12.77 4.31
N LEU A 254 2.01 12.37 3.13
CA LEU A 254 2.43 11.12 2.49
C LEU A 254 3.53 11.29 1.44
N LYS A 255 3.72 12.49 0.85
CA LYS A 255 4.77 12.74 -0.15
C LYS A 255 6.06 13.32 0.44
N SER A 256 6.03 13.93 1.63
CA SER A 256 7.13 14.76 2.13
C SER A 256 7.79 14.23 3.40
N GLY A 257 9.05 14.58 3.62
CA GLY A 257 9.75 14.33 4.88
C GLY A 257 10.74 13.16 4.85
N LYS A 258 11.74 13.24 5.73
CA LYS A 258 12.84 12.26 5.82
C LYS A 258 12.33 10.84 6.10
N GLN A 259 11.30 10.71 6.93
CA GLN A 259 10.71 9.42 7.27
C GLN A 259 10.05 8.74 6.06
N ASN A 260 9.26 9.47 5.27
CA ASN A 260 8.64 8.91 4.06
C ASN A 260 9.65 8.49 3.01
N ARG A 261 10.78 9.20 2.91
CA ARG A 261 11.91 8.77 2.08
C ARG A 261 12.44 7.41 2.53
N LEU A 262 12.71 7.22 3.83
CA LEU A 262 13.16 5.94 4.38
C LEU A 262 12.13 4.82 4.19
N ILE A 263 10.84 5.10 4.42
CA ILE A 263 9.72 4.16 4.16
C ILE A 263 9.75 3.72 2.71
N ASN A 264 9.79 4.66 1.77
CA ASN A 264 9.81 4.35 0.35
C ASN A 264 11.06 3.54 -0.03
N SER A 265 12.22 3.89 0.50
CA SER A 265 13.47 3.15 0.25
C SER A 265 13.42 1.72 0.80
N ALA A 266 12.87 1.50 2.00
CA ALA A 266 12.68 0.15 2.56
C ALA A 266 11.69 -0.69 1.71
N VAL A 267 10.60 -0.08 1.22
CA VAL A 267 9.65 -0.74 0.31
C VAL A 267 10.32 -1.09 -1.03
N ILE A 268 11.08 -0.17 -1.64
CA ILE A 268 11.84 -0.43 -2.89
C ILE A 268 12.75 -1.64 -2.69
N LEU A 269 13.57 -1.64 -1.65
CA LEU A 269 14.51 -2.72 -1.42
C LEU A 269 13.81 -4.05 -1.10
N THR A 270 12.68 -4.01 -0.40
CA THR A 270 11.85 -5.21 -0.20
C THR A 270 11.32 -5.77 -1.52
N GLN A 271 10.83 -4.91 -2.42
CA GLN A 271 10.38 -5.31 -3.76
C GLN A 271 11.52 -5.86 -4.62
N VAL A 272 12.72 -5.29 -4.54
CA VAL A 272 13.93 -5.79 -5.23
C VAL A 272 14.33 -7.16 -4.69
N TYR A 273 14.35 -7.34 -3.37
CA TYR A 273 14.64 -8.63 -2.74
C TYR A 273 13.60 -9.69 -3.13
N ALA A 274 12.32 -9.33 -3.16
CA ALA A 274 11.24 -10.18 -3.65
C ALA A 274 11.47 -10.64 -5.10
N ALA A 275 11.87 -9.74 -5.99
CA ALA A 275 12.03 -10.03 -7.42
C ALA A 275 13.29 -10.86 -7.76
N PHE A 276 14.42 -10.56 -7.11
CA PHE A 276 15.73 -11.06 -7.51
C PHE A 276 16.35 -12.05 -6.51
N GLY A 277 15.84 -12.12 -5.28
CA GLY A 277 16.29 -13.07 -4.27
C GLY A 277 16.03 -14.52 -4.70
N LEU A 278 16.95 -15.43 -4.38
CA LEU A 278 16.80 -16.85 -4.72
C LEU A 278 15.65 -17.50 -3.96
N LYS A 279 15.48 -17.14 -2.69
CA LYS A 279 14.42 -17.61 -1.78
C LYS A 279 14.06 -16.50 -0.78
N PRO A 280 13.40 -15.41 -1.22
CA PRO A 280 13.19 -14.26 -0.36
C PRO A 280 12.30 -14.61 0.84
N GLN A 281 12.82 -14.40 2.05
CA GLN A 281 12.07 -14.60 3.29
C GLN A 281 11.30 -13.32 3.62
N LEU A 282 10.01 -13.30 3.29
CA LEU A 282 9.13 -12.13 3.43
C LEU A 282 7.93 -12.40 4.34
N ASP A 283 8.04 -13.41 5.20
CA ASP A 283 6.98 -13.80 6.13
C ASP A 283 6.77 -12.79 7.27
N TRP A 284 7.68 -11.83 7.41
CA TRP A 284 7.55 -10.66 8.26
C TRP A 284 6.74 -9.52 7.64
N LEU A 285 6.49 -9.54 6.31
CA LEU A 285 5.53 -8.63 5.70
C LEU A 285 4.12 -8.98 6.16
N LEU A 286 3.31 -7.97 6.49
CA LEU A 286 1.96 -8.17 7.03
C LEU A 286 0.91 -8.54 5.97
N LEU A 287 1.32 -9.22 4.89
CA LEU A 287 0.46 -9.66 3.80
C LEU A 287 -0.03 -11.11 3.97
N PRO A 288 -1.23 -11.44 3.47
CA PRO A 288 -1.66 -12.82 3.26
C PRO A 288 -0.67 -13.57 2.35
N GLU A 289 -0.50 -14.87 2.55
CA GLU A 289 0.46 -15.68 1.78
C GLU A 289 0.10 -15.76 0.29
N THR A 290 -1.20 -15.77 -0.03
CA THR A 290 -1.70 -15.71 -1.41
C THR A 290 -1.25 -14.45 -2.13
N ASP A 291 -1.39 -13.31 -1.46
CA ASP A 291 -1.08 -11.98 -2.00
C ASP A 291 0.42 -11.80 -2.13
N LEU A 292 1.19 -12.34 -1.17
CA LEU A 292 2.64 -12.34 -1.20
C LEU A 292 3.17 -13.13 -2.40
N ASN A 293 2.67 -14.35 -2.62
CA ASN A 293 3.12 -15.19 -3.74
C ASN A 293 2.77 -14.58 -5.10
N TYR A 294 1.55 -14.07 -5.26
CA TYR A 294 1.15 -13.37 -6.48
C TYR A 294 1.99 -12.10 -6.70
N GLY A 295 2.18 -11.31 -5.63
CA GLY A 295 2.95 -10.09 -5.65
C GLY A 295 4.41 -10.31 -6.05
N ILE A 296 5.07 -11.35 -5.53
CA ILE A 296 6.44 -11.74 -5.87
C ILE A 296 6.56 -12.04 -7.38
N GLU A 297 5.63 -12.79 -7.95
CA GLU A 297 5.67 -13.09 -9.39
C GLU A 297 5.40 -11.83 -10.24
N SER A 298 4.49 -10.95 -9.81
CA SER A 298 4.23 -9.68 -10.51
C SER A 298 5.46 -8.76 -10.51
N ILE A 299 6.04 -8.48 -9.34
CA ILE A 299 7.22 -7.60 -9.23
C ILE A 299 8.41 -8.16 -10.02
N LYS A 300 8.60 -9.49 -10.01
CA LYS A 300 9.64 -10.16 -10.77
C LYS A 300 9.45 -10.01 -12.27
N SER A 301 8.24 -10.23 -12.79
CA SER A 301 7.94 -10.03 -14.21
C SER A 301 8.21 -8.58 -14.62
N ARG A 302 7.70 -7.63 -13.81
CA ARG A 302 7.80 -6.20 -14.10
C ARG A 302 9.23 -5.68 -14.04
N LEU A 303 10.01 -6.03 -13.02
CA LEU A 303 11.42 -5.63 -12.92
C LEU A 303 12.30 -6.31 -13.98
N ASN A 304 11.95 -7.50 -14.46
CA ASN A 304 12.66 -8.08 -15.60
C ASN A 304 12.40 -7.31 -16.91
N ALA A 305 11.21 -6.74 -17.07
CA ALA A 305 10.83 -5.98 -18.26
C ALA A 305 11.32 -4.51 -18.23
N LEU A 306 11.23 -3.86 -17.06
CA LEU A 306 11.40 -2.43 -16.85
C LEU A 306 12.71 -2.05 -16.12
N LEU A 307 13.72 -2.93 -16.05
CA LEU A 307 15.02 -2.56 -15.49
C LEU A 307 15.74 -1.60 -16.44
N ASP A 308 15.50 -0.32 -16.24
CA ASP A 308 16.08 0.82 -16.95
C ASP A 308 16.88 1.73 -16.00
N GLN A 309 17.39 2.84 -16.55
CA GLN A 309 18.20 3.80 -15.80
C GLN A 309 17.44 4.32 -14.59
N GLU A 310 16.19 4.76 -14.78
CA GLU A 310 15.39 5.33 -13.70
C GLU A 310 15.16 4.33 -12.57
N THR A 311 14.76 3.10 -12.91
CA THR A 311 14.56 2.04 -11.91
C THR A 311 15.85 1.75 -11.15
N THR A 312 16.98 1.71 -11.84
CA THR A 312 18.27 1.37 -11.22
C THR A 312 18.79 2.51 -10.34
N ASP A 313 18.62 3.76 -10.76
CA ASP A 313 18.95 4.94 -9.97
C ASP A 313 18.12 4.96 -8.67
N ARG A 314 16.83 4.61 -8.74
CA ARG A 314 15.96 4.51 -7.55
C ARG A 314 16.44 3.43 -6.57
N ILE A 315 16.89 2.28 -7.08
CA ILE A 315 17.46 1.21 -6.25
C ILE A 315 18.75 1.70 -5.59
N ALA A 316 19.64 2.38 -6.33
CA ALA A 316 20.88 2.94 -5.79
C ALA A 316 20.61 3.98 -4.69
N HIS A 317 19.68 4.92 -4.91
CA HIS A 317 19.28 5.89 -3.90
C HIS A 317 18.69 5.22 -2.65
N ALA A 318 17.88 4.17 -2.83
CA ALA A 318 17.31 3.43 -1.70
C ALA A 318 18.38 2.70 -0.88
N LEU A 319 19.41 2.15 -1.53
CA LEU A 319 20.58 1.56 -0.85
C LEU A 319 21.36 2.62 -0.07
N GLY A 320 21.62 3.79 -0.66
CA GLY A 320 22.27 4.91 0.01
C GLY A 320 21.50 5.38 1.24
N ASP A 321 20.18 5.54 1.14
CA ASP A 321 19.31 5.93 2.26
C ASP A 321 19.37 4.95 3.43
N MET A 322 19.35 3.64 3.13
CA MET A 322 19.45 2.63 4.17
C MET A 322 20.84 2.56 4.76
N LYS A 323 21.89 2.70 3.95
CA LYS A 323 23.26 2.78 4.46
C LYS A 323 23.41 3.95 5.43
N ASP A 324 22.97 5.14 5.06
CA ASP A 324 23.03 6.33 5.94
C ASP A 324 22.27 6.12 7.25
N LEU A 325 21.20 5.32 7.22
CA LEU A 325 20.43 4.95 8.41
C LEU A 325 21.24 4.05 9.37
N TYR A 326 22.12 3.19 8.84
CA TYR A 326 22.84 2.16 9.58
C TYR A 326 24.36 2.39 9.69
N GLU A 327 24.93 3.46 9.12
CA GLU A 327 26.39 3.73 9.16
C GLU A 327 26.94 3.98 10.58
N ASN A 328 26.07 4.11 11.60
CA ASN A 328 26.42 4.27 13.02
C ASN A 328 26.09 3.04 13.90
N ASP A 329 26.16 1.83 13.33
CA ASP A 329 25.65 0.54 13.87
C ASP A 329 26.34 -0.03 15.14
N GLU A 330 26.54 0.77 16.20
CA GLU A 330 26.53 0.24 17.58
C GLU A 330 25.09 -0.15 18.01
N GLN A 331 24.08 0.18 17.19
CA GLN A 331 22.64 0.16 17.49
C GLN A 331 21.93 -1.21 17.44
N HIS A 332 22.53 -2.30 16.92
CA HIS A 332 21.78 -3.57 16.79
C HIS A 332 21.47 -4.24 18.15
N ASN A 333 22.37 -4.08 19.13
CA ASN A 333 22.05 -4.44 20.52
C ASN A 333 21.06 -3.45 21.12
N ASP A 334 21.14 -2.17 20.75
CA ASP A 334 20.20 -1.15 21.21
C ASP A 334 18.78 -1.43 20.73
N ASP A 335 18.54 -1.94 19.52
CA ASP A 335 17.17 -2.25 19.05
C ASP A 335 16.52 -3.39 19.88
N ILE A 336 17.30 -4.43 20.23
CA ILE A 336 16.83 -5.52 21.10
C ILE A 336 16.61 -4.99 22.52
N GLU A 337 17.56 -4.22 23.05
CA GLU A 337 17.45 -3.63 24.38
C GLU A 337 16.30 -2.61 24.46
N GLU A 338 16.10 -1.78 23.45
CA GLU A 338 15.00 -0.84 23.30
C GLU A 338 13.67 -1.57 23.23
N ALA A 339 13.55 -2.60 22.37
CA ALA A 339 12.35 -3.43 22.29
C ALA A 339 12.05 -4.16 23.62
N ILE A 340 13.09 -4.54 24.38
CA ILE A 340 12.93 -5.09 25.73
C ILE A 340 12.45 -3.99 26.67
N VAL A 341 13.00 -2.78 26.61
CA VAL A 341 12.68 -1.64 27.48
C VAL A 341 11.27 -1.09 27.24
N THR A 342 10.77 -1.13 25.99
CA THR A 342 9.40 -0.70 25.64
C THR A 342 8.32 -1.66 26.18
N GLY A 343 8.71 -2.87 26.59
CA GLY A 343 7.86 -3.82 27.30
C GLY A 343 6.95 -4.67 26.44
N GLY A 344 7.14 -4.65 25.13
CA GLY A 344 6.49 -5.56 24.20
C GLY A 344 6.91 -7.02 24.36
N LEU A 345 6.27 -7.89 23.59
CA LEU A 345 6.69 -9.28 23.41
C LEU A 345 7.88 -9.30 22.45
N VAL A 346 9.05 -9.62 22.97
CA VAL A 346 10.29 -9.75 22.19
C VAL A 346 10.67 -11.22 22.06
N LEU A 347 10.84 -11.71 20.84
CA LEU A 347 11.29 -13.07 20.54
C LEU A 347 12.60 -13.04 19.77
N ILE A 348 13.67 -13.62 20.31
CA ILE A 348 14.97 -13.73 19.65
C ILE A 348 15.12 -15.16 19.13
N LYS A 349 14.93 -15.36 17.83
CA LYS A 349 14.87 -16.66 17.13
C LYS A 349 16.16 -17.45 17.22
N LYS A 350 17.31 -16.76 17.09
CA LYS A 350 18.65 -17.39 17.11
C LYS A 350 18.98 -18.01 18.47
N SER A 351 18.75 -17.27 19.55
CA SER A 351 19.00 -17.74 20.93
C SER A 351 17.80 -18.47 21.55
N ARG A 352 16.61 -18.39 20.92
CA ARG A 352 15.32 -18.88 21.43
C ARG A 352 14.97 -18.30 22.79
N GLU A 353 15.15 -16.99 22.91
CA GLU A 353 14.83 -16.23 24.12
C GLU A 353 13.58 -15.39 23.90
N ALA A 354 12.75 -15.27 24.94
CA ALA A 354 11.57 -14.44 24.92
C ALA A 354 11.59 -13.46 26.09
N TYR A 355 11.18 -12.23 25.85
CA TYR A 355 11.00 -11.19 26.85
C TYR A 355 9.57 -10.63 26.77
N TRP A 356 9.02 -10.23 27.91
CA TRP A 356 7.71 -9.65 28.07
C TRP A 356 7.74 -8.66 29.23
N GLU A 357 7.20 -7.44 29.06
CA GLU A 357 7.20 -6.39 30.09
C GLU A 357 8.60 -6.17 30.70
N ASN A 358 9.61 -6.06 29.83
CA ASN A 358 11.02 -5.81 30.18
C ASN A 358 11.70 -6.96 30.94
N ARG A 359 11.09 -8.14 30.98
CA ARG A 359 11.60 -9.30 31.72
C ARG A 359 11.71 -10.51 30.82
N LYS A 360 12.80 -11.25 30.99
CA LYS A 360 12.97 -12.55 30.34
C LYS A 360 11.91 -13.53 30.84
N ILE A 361 11.19 -14.17 29.93
CA ILE A 361 10.24 -15.23 30.27
C ILE A 361 11.01 -16.38 30.91
N SER A 362 10.55 -16.82 32.09
CA SER A 362 11.30 -17.73 32.95
C SER A 362 11.37 -19.15 32.38
N GLY A 363 12.61 -19.66 32.25
CA GLY A 363 12.91 -21.02 31.81
C GLY A 363 12.95 -21.20 30.29
N PRO A 364 13.64 -22.25 29.79
CA PRO A 364 13.82 -22.46 28.37
C PRO A 364 12.51 -22.87 27.68
N ILE A 365 11.98 -22.02 26.82
CA ILE A 365 10.88 -22.37 25.90
C ILE A 365 11.52 -23.10 24.71
N LYS A 366 11.33 -24.42 24.63
CA LYS A 366 11.98 -25.28 23.61
C LYS A 366 10.96 -26.08 22.79
N GLY A 367 11.39 -26.50 21.60
CA GLY A 367 10.61 -27.32 20.67
C GLY A 367 9.28 -26.67 20.30
N ARG A 368 8.21 -27.46 20.27
CA ARG A 368 6.87 -26.99 19.88
C ARG A 368 6.32 -25.83 20.71
N LYS A 369 6.76 -25.65 21.96
CA LYS A 369 6.33 -24.49 22.76
C LYS A 369 6.87 -23.19 22.17
N TRP A 370 8.12 -23.21 21.72
CA TRP A 370 8.75 -22.06 21.07
C TRP A 370 8.10 -21.79 19.73
N GLU A 371 7.91 -22.84 18.92
CA GLU A 371 7.22 -22.73 17.63
C GLU A 371 5.81 -22.16 17.80
N PHE A 372 5.06 -22.60 18.81
CA PHE A 372 3.72 -22.09 19.06
C PHE A 372 3.73 -20.62 19.52
N LEU A 373 4.61 -20.23 20.45
CA LEU A 373 4.76 -18.83 20.85
C LEU A 373 5.17 -17.93 19.68
N HIS A 374 6.10 -18.40 18.86
CA HIS A 374 6.55 -17.71 17.66
C HIS A 374 5.43 -17.57 16.62
N LEU A 375 4.63 -18.62 16.41
CA LEU A 375 3.46 -18.57 15.53
C LEU A 375 2.37 -17.63 16.06
N LEU A 376 2.11 -17.63 17.38
CA LEU A 376 1.17 -16.71 18.01
C LEU A 376 1.60 -15.26 17.79
N ALA A 377 2.86 -14.93 18.05
CA ALA A 377 3.41 -13.60 17.82
C ALA A 377 3.34 -13.21 16.33
N LYS A 378 3.78 -14.10 15.43
CA LYS A 378 3.77 -13.87 13.98
C LYS A 378 2.37 -13.67 13.41
N LYS A 379 1.39 -14.48 13.83
CA LYS A 379 -0.01 -14.37 13.37
C LYS A 379 -0.72 -13.17 14.02
N ALA A 380 -0.39 -12.84 15.26
CA ALA A 380 -0.92 -11.65 15.94
C ALA A 380 -0.52 -10.35 15.26
N LYS A 381 0.71 -10.25 14.71
CA LYS A 381 1.09 -9.11 13.86
C LYS A 381 0.13 -8.87 12.70
N ARG A 382 -0.53 -9.92 12.20
CA ARG A 382 -1.53 -9.88 11.12
C ARG A 382 -2.98 -10.00 11.63
N ARG A 383 -3.20 -9.90 12.95
CA ARG A 383 -4.49 -10.13 13.64
C ARG A 383 -5.16 -11.48 13.29
N ASN A 384 -4.36 -12.48 12.97
CA ASN A 384 -4.81 -13.80 12.55
C ASN A 384 -4.71 -14.83 13.68
N CYS A 385 -5.49 -15.91 13.54
CA CYS A 385 -5.40 -17.06 14.43
C CYS A 385 -4.27 -18.01 14.01
N VAL A 386 -3.65 -18.65 14.99
CA VAL A 386 -2.88 -19.88 14.81
C VAL A 386 -3.85 -21.04 14.75
N THR A 387 -3.79 -21.79 13.66
CA THR A 387 -4.61 -22.98 13.40
C THR A 387 -3.85 -24.26 13.70
N GLU A 388 -4.57 -25.39 13.77
CA GLU A 388 -3.94 -26.71 13.95
C GLU A 388 -2.92 -27.02 12.85
N ASN A 389 -3.22 -26.64 11.59
CA ASN A 389 -2.33 -26.88 10.45
C ASN A 389 -1.04 -26.05 10.51
N ASP A 390 -1.05 -24.90 11.18
CA ASP A 390 0.16 -24.07 11.33
C ASP A 390 1.19 -24.76 12.24
N LEU A 391 0.74 -25.42 13.31
CA LEU A 391 1.62 -26.07 14.31
C LEU A 391 1.84 -27.57 14.03
N PHE A 392 0.88 -28.23 13.38
CA PHE A 392 0.89 -29.64 13.02
C PHE A 392 0.61 -29.82 11.52
N PRO A 393 1.55 -29.42 10.64
CA PRO A 393 1.39 -29.67 9.22
C PRO A 393 1.19 -31.17 8.95
N LEU A 394 0.39 -31.48 7.92
CA LEU A 394 0.07 -32.84 7.46
C LEU A 394 -0.82 -33.68 8.42
N GLY A 395 -1.60 -33.05 9.31
CA GLY A 395 -2.56 -33.77 10.16
C GLY A 395 -1.90 -34.68 11.20
N SER A 396 -0.66 -34.40 11.57
CA SER A 396 0.12 -35.16 12.56
C SER A 396 -0.34 -34.93 14.01
N GLY A 397 -1.34 -34.07 14.23
CA GLY A 397 -1.95 -33.76 15.52
C GLY A 397 -3.17 -34.63 15.83
N SER A 398 -3.34 -35.00 17.10
CA SER A 398 -4.60 -35.54 17.60
C SER A 398 -5.63 -34.42 17.85
N LEU A 399 -6.91 -34.76 18.00
CA LEU A 399 -8.00 -33.81 18.27
C LEU A 399 -7.75 -32.91 19.51
N SER A 400 -6.88 -33.33 20.43
CA SER A 400 -6.50 -32.62 21.65
C SER A 400 -5.08 -32.02 21.63
N ALA A 401 -4.34 -32.16 20.52
CA ALA A 401 -2.95 -31.74 20.41
C ALA A 401 -2.77 -30.22 20.57
N MET A 402 -3.67 -29.43 19.99
CA MET A 402 -3.67 -27.97 20.13
C MET A 402 -3.95 -27.52 21.57
N ALA A 403 -4.98 -28.08 22.22
CA ALA A 403 -5.30 -27.76 23.62
C ALA A 403 -4.17 -28.16 24.58
N THR A 404 -3.55 -29.31 24.33
CA THR A 404 -2.39 -29.78 25.12
C THR A 404 -1.17 -28.87 24.92
N SER A 405 -0.91 -28.45 23.68
CA SER A 405 0.20 -27.54 23.36
C SER A 405 0.00 -26.17 23.98
N TRP A 406 -1.26 -25.66 23.97
CA TRP A 406 -1.62 -24.42 24.65
C TRP A 406 -1.40 -24.53 26.15
N SER A 407 -1.96 -25.57 26.81
CA SER A 407 -1.79 -25.77 28.26
C SER A 407 -0.30 -25.77 28.67
N ARG A 408 0.54 -26.49 27.91
CA ARG A 408 1.98 -26.58 28.16
C ARG A 408 2.76 -25.30 27.89
N LEU A 409 2.27 -24.42 27.02
CA LEU A 409 2.83 -23.11 26.77
C LEU A 409 2.38 -22.12 27.85
N ASN A 410 1.09 -22.13 28.18
CA ASN A 410 0.46 -21.31 29.22
C ASN A 410 1.21 -21.44 30.56
N GLU A 411 1.55 -22.66 30.99
CA GLU A 411 2.36 -22.92 32.21
C GLU A 411 3.72 -22.18 32.26
N ARG A 412 4.20 -21.66 31.13
CA ARG A 412 5.50 -20.97 31.01
C ARG A 412 5.38 -19.48 30.76
N LEU A 413 4.21 -19.00 30.35
CA LEU A 413 4.01 -17.59 30.06
C LEU A 413 3.61 -16.82 31.34
N PRO A 414 4.08 -15.57 31.52
CA PRO A 414 3.59 -14.71 32.59
C PRO A 414 2.09 -14.49 32.50
N GLU A 415 1.44 -14.22 33.65
CA GLU A 415 -0.01 -14.04 33.72
C GLU A 415 -0.55 -12.91 32.84
N SER A 416 0.20 -11.81 32.75
CA SER A 416 -0.10 -10.69 31.87
C SER A 416 -0.11 -11.08 30.38
N LEU A 417 0.71 -12.06 29.97
CA LEU A 417 0.81 -12.46 28.56
C LEU A 417 -0.19 -13.56 28.17
N TRP A 418 -0.36 -14.61 28.99
CA TRP A 418 -1.25 -15.71 28.58
C TRP A 418 -2.73 -15.34 28.61
N LYS A 419 -3.12 -14.35 29.42
CA LYS A 419 -4.49 -13.77 29.38
C LYS A 419 -4.82 -13.11 28.06
N LEU A 420 -3.81 -12.64 27.32
CA LEU A 420 -4.00 -12.05 25.99
C LEU A 420 -4.17 -13.11 24.92
N VAL A 421 -3.95 -14.39 25.22
CA VAL A 421 -4.17 -15.48 24.25
C VAL A 421 -5.57 -16.04 24.45
N GLU A 422 -6.42 -15.84 23.45
CA GLU A 422 -7.80 -16.28 23.44
C GLU A 422 -7.99 -17.46 22.49
N LYS A 423 -9.06 -18.22 22.68
CA LYS A 423 -9.52 -19.17 21.65
C LYS A 423 -10.13 -18.37 20.50
N GLY A 424 -9.78 -18.73 19.27
CA GLY A 424 -10.40 -18.14 18.07
C GLY A 424 -11.84 -18.63 17.88
N ALA A 425 -12.52 -18.07 16.88
CA ALA A 425 -13.90 -18.43 16.55
C ALA A 425 -14.04 -19.88 16.06
N GLU A 426 -13.00 -20.41 15.41
CA GLU A 426 -12.96 -21.78 14.93
C GLU A 426 -12.42 -22.75 16.00
N PRO A 427 -12.90 -24.00 16.05
CA PRO A 427 -12.33 -25.01 16.95
C PRO A 427 -10.81 -25.14 16.76
N ARG A 428 -10.09 -25.29 17.87
CA ARG A 428 -8.63 -25.53 17.90
C ARG A 428 -7.78 -24.39 17.33
N THR A 429 -8.32 -23.18 17.32
CA THR A 429 -7.57 -21.98 16.96
C THR A 429 -7.28 -21.13 18.19
N TYR A 430 -6.14 -20.43 18.17
CA TYR A 430 -5.75 -19.49 19.22
C TYR A 430 -5.30 -18.17 18.60
N ILE A 431 -5.63 -17.06 19.23
CA ILE A 431 -5.24 -15.71 18.81
C ILE A 431 -4.58 -14.99 19.98
N LEU A 432 -3.44 -14.36 19.73
CA LEU A 432 -2.82 -13.45 20.68
C LEU A 432 -3.36 -12.03 20.40
N ARG A 433 -4.14 -11.49 21.34
CA ARG A 433 -4.72 -10.15 21.34
C ARG A 433 -3.73 -9.14 21.87
N LEU A 434 -2.63 -8.96 21.14
CA LEU A 434 -1.60 -7.98 21.42
C LEU A 434 -1.50 -7.02 20.24
N ASP A 435 -1.25 -5.75 20.50
CA ASP A 435 -1.05 -4.77 19.44
C ASP A 435 0.17 -5.19 18.58
N PRO A 436 0.07 -5.23 17.24
CA PRO A 436 1.19 -5.57 16.37
C PRO A 436 2.47 -4.77 16.63
N THR A 437 2.35 -3.52 17.09
CA THR A 437 3.47 -2.63 17.43
C THR A 437 4.21 -3.05 18.69
N GLN A 438 3.58 -3.86 19.55
CA GLN A 438 4.16 -4.40 20.78
C GLN A 438 4.79 -5.78 20.56
N ILE A 439 4.93 -6.25 19.31
CA ILE A 439 5.48 -7.56 18.98
C ILE A 439 6.76 -7.39 18.18
N HIS A 440 7.87 -7.83 18.75
CA HIS A 440 9.21 -7.74 18.17
C HIS A 440 9.77 -9.15 17.98
N ILE A 441 10.18 -9.52 16.77
CA ILE A 441 10.74 -10.84 16.46
C ILE A 441 12.08 -10.62 15.74
N PHE A 442 13.16 -11.05 16.36
CA PHE A 442 14.57 -10.91 15.93
C PHE A 442 15.16 -12.25 15.48
#